data_AF-A0A5E4MZH0-F1
#
_entry.id   AF-A0A5E4MZH0-F1
#
_cell.length_a   1.000
_cell.length_b   1.000
_cell.length_c   1.000
_cell.angle_alpha   90.00
_cell.angle_beta   90.00
_cell.angle_gamma   90.00
#
_symmetry.space_group_name_H-M   'P 1'
#
loop_
_entity.id
_entity.type
_entity.pdbx_description
1 polymer ?
#
loop_
_entity_poly.entity_id
_entity_poly.type
_entity_poly.pdbx_seq_one_letter_code
_entity_poly.pdbx_strand_id
1 'polypeptide(L)'
;MGMPQINEIPWSICTDGAAALTGSKIGFKAKVLEVSSNIMFNHCMIHREALASKKLQPDVNKVLLNAISVINFIKSKSLNSRLFTILCNEMGSDH
;
A
#
# COMPACT_ATOMS: atom_id res chain seq x y z
N MET A 1 27.56 -25.30 -16.36
CA MET A 1 26.20 -25.29 -15.79
C MET A 1 26.08 -24.00 -14.98
N GLY A 2 25.74 -22.89 -15.64
CA GLY A 2 25.65 -21.59 -15.00
C GLY A 2 24.25 -21.41 -14.41
N MET A 3 24.17 -21.12 -13.11
CA MET A 3 22.90 -20.80 -12.47
C MET A 3 22.28 -19.55 -13.13
N PRO A 4 20.95 -19.49 -13.35
CA PRO A 4 20.33 -18.30 -13.90
C PRO A 4 20.49 -17.15 -12.89
N GLN A 5 20.94 -16.00 -13.35
CA GLN A 5 20.87 -14.75 -12.59
C GLN A 5 19.40 -14.46 -12.33
N ILE A 6 18.99 -14.67 -11.08
CA ILE A 6 17.68 -14.26 -10.58
C ILE A 6 17.69 -12.74 -10.73
N ASN A 7 16.84 -12.22 -11.60
CA ASN A 7 16.63 -10.77 -11.73
C ASN A 7 16.39 -10.21 -10.32
N GLU A 8 17.39 -9.53 -9.77
CA GLU A 8 17.32 -8.94 -8.44
C GLU A 8 16.20 -7.90 -8.47
N ILE A 9 15.03 -8.25 -7.95
CA ILE A 9 14.07 -7.24 -7.52
C ILE A 9 14.70 -6.70 -6.23
N PRO A 10 15.27 -5.47 -6.19
CA PRO A 10 15.84 -4.97 -4.96
C PRO A 10 14.72 -4.91 -3.92
N TRP A 11 14.90 -5.67 -2.84
CA TRP A 11 14.02 -5.63 -1.69
C TRP A 11 13.92 -4.18 -1.22
N SER A 12 12.70 -3.64 -1.19
CA SER A 12 12.46 -2.26 -0.81
C SER A 12 11.56 -2.19 0.41
N ILE A 13 11.97 -1.40 1.39
CA ILE A 13 11.22 -1.19 2.62
C ILE A 13 10.41 0.10 2.51
N CYS A 14 9.11 -0.01 2.74
CA CYS A 14 8.22 1.15 2.87
C CYS A 14 8.06 1.48 4.35
N THR A 15 8.40 2.70 4.76
CA THR A 15 8.10 3.20 6.10
C THR A 15 6.74 3.88 6.11
N ASP A 16 6.13 4.14 7.28
CA ASP A 16 4.94 4.99 7.39
C ASP A 16 5.29 6.50 7.42
N GLY A 17 6.58 6.84 7.37
CA GLY A 17 7.10 8.20 7.44
C GLY A 17 7.43 8.67 8.86
N ALA A 18 7.10 7.89 9.90
CA ALA A 18 7.37 8.27 11.28
C ALA A 18 8.86 8.50 11.52
N ALA A 19 9.21 9.52 12.32
CA ALA A 19 10.60 9.89 12.59
C ALA A 19 11.40 8.73 13.23
N ALA A 20 10.74 7.87 14.01
CA ALA A 20 11.35 6.66 14.55
C ALA A 20 11.79 5.66 13.45
N LEU A 21 11.12 5.65 12.30
CA LEU A 21 11.47 4.79 11.17
C LEU A 21 12.40 5.48 10.16
N THR A 22 12.20 6.77 9.90
CA THR A 22 12.90 7.54 8.85
C THR A 22 14.12 8.30 9.35
N GLY A 23 14.34 8.36 10.66
CA GLY A 23 15.44 9.10 11.28
C GLY A 23 16.82 8.69 10.77
N SER A 24 17.66 9.67 10.46
CA SER A 24 18.96 9.48 9.81
C SER A 24 20.08 8.98 10.73
N LYS A 25 19.91 9.11 12.06
CA LYS A 25 20.93 8.73 13.06
C LYS A 25 20.55 7.51 13.89
N ILE A 26 19.31 7.50 14.40
CA ILE A 26 18.80 6.45 15.32
C ILE A 26 17.56 5.75 14.79
N GLY A 27 17.06 6.14 13.61
CA GLY A 27 15.85 5.56 13.05
C GLY A 27 16.09 4.17 12.47
N PHE A 28 15.01 3.39 12.30
CA PHE A 28 15.04 2.07 11.69
C PHE A 28 15.81 2.06 10.35
N LYS A 29 15.56 3.05 9.47
CA LYS A 29 16.28 3.21 8.21
C LYS A 29 17.81 3.28 8.41
N ALA A 30 18.27 4.08 9.35
CA ALA A 30 19.71 4.20 9.63
C ALA A 30 20.29 2.86 10.08
N LYS A 31 19.58 2.13 10.96
CA LYS A 31 20.02 0.82 11.46
C LYS A 31 20.02 -0.28 10.41
N VAL A 32 19.07 -0.29 9.49
CA VAL A 32 19.07 -1.26 8.38
C VAL A 32 20.20 -0.96 7.40
N LEU A 33 20.48 0.31 7.11
CA LEU A 33 21.57 0.70 6.21
C LEU A 33 22.96 0.41 6.78
N GLU A 34 23.12 0.33 8.11
CA GLU A 34 24.35 -0.18 8.75
C GLU A 34 24.61 -1.66 8.41
N VAL A 35 23.55 -2.46 8.22
CA VAL A 35 23.65 -3.91 7.93
C VAL A 35 23.68 -4.19 6.43
N SER A 36 22.92 -3.42 5.63
CA SER A 36 22.88 -3.58 4.17
C SER A 36 22.57 -2.25 3.49
N SER A 37 23.59 -1.68 2.85
CA SER A 37 23.51 -0.41 2.11
C SER A 37 22.72 -0.50 0.80
N ASN A 38 22.45 -1.71 0.30
CA ASN A 38 21.77 -1.94 -0.98
C ASN A 38 20.24 -1.92 -0.88
N ILE A 39 19.68 -1.70 0.32
CA ILE A 39 18.22 -1.68 0.54
C ILE A 39 17.64 -0.32 0.16
N MET A 40 16.59 -0.35 -0.67
CA MET A 40 15.86 0.84 -1.10
C MET A 40 14.75 1.20 -0.11
N PHE A 41 14.72 2.44 0.36
CA PHE A 41 13.67 2.95 1.25
C PHE A 41 12.67 3.83 0.50
N ASN A 42 11.39 3.47 0.57
CA ASN A 42 10.29 4.32 0.13
C ASN A 42 9.67 5.03 1.35
N HIS A 43 9.37 6.32 1.19
CA HIS A 43 8.86 7.17 2.27
C HIS A 43 7.54 6.67 2.88
N CYS A 44 6.54 6.40 2.03
CA CYS A 44 5.24 5.85 2.42
C CYS A 44 4.63 5.01 1.30
N MET A 45 4.19 3.78 1.63
CA MET A 45 3.51 2.88 0.68
C MET A 45 2.29 3.54 0.06
N ILE A 46 1.50 4.26 0.87
CA ILE A 46 0.29 4.98 0.43
C ILE A 46 0.65 6.04 -0.61
N HIS A 47 1.75 6.76 -0.43
CA HIS A 47 2.19 7.76 -1.41
C HIS A 47 2.61 7.11 -2.73
N ARG A 48 3.31 5.97 -2.67
CA ARG A 48 3.71 5.20 -3.86
C ARG A 48 2.49 4.66 -4.61
N GLU A 49 1.52 4.11 -3.90
CA GLU A 49 0.26 3.63 -4.48
C GLU A 49 -0.54 4.76 -5.12
N ALA A 50 -0.62 5.92 -4.47
CA ALA A 50 -1.27 7.11 -5.03
C ALA A 50 -0.57 7.65 -6.29
N LEU A 51 0.75 7.51 -6.40
CA LEU A 51 1.48 7.85 -7.62
C LEU A 51 1.26 6.81 -8.72
N ALA A 52 1.22 5.52 -8.37
CA ALA A 52 0.94 4.45 -9.31
C ALA A 52 -0.48 4.55 -9.87
N SER A 53 -1.47 4.90 -9.04
CA SER A 53 -2.86 5.02 -9.46
C SER A 53 -3.08 6.08 -10.54
N LYS A 54 -2.26 7.15 -10.55
CA LYS A 54 -2.29 8.19 -11.60
C LYS A 54 -1.88 7.69 -12.98
N LYS A 55 -1.19 6.56 -13.06
CA LYS A 55 -0.68 5.97 -14.32
C LYS A 55 -1.39 4.67 -14.71
N LEU A 56 -2.55 4.39 -14.12
CA LEU A 56 -3.33 3.20 -14.47
C LEU A 56 -3.85 3.28 -15.91
N GLN A 57 -3.96 2.12 -16.56
CA GLN A 57 -4.61 2.02 -17.87
C GLN A 57 -6.06 2.49 -17.78
N PRO A 58 -6.64 3.08 -18.84
CA PRO A 58 -7.98 3.67 -18.80
C PRO A 58 -9.07 2.75 -18.26
N ASP A 59 -9.07 1.47 -18.66
CA ASP A 59 -10.08 0.50 -18.23
C ASP A 59 -9.96 0.18 -16.74
N VAL A 60 -8.74 0.01 -16.23
CA VAL A 60 -8.47 -0.25 -14.80
C VAL A 60 -8.86 0.98 -13.97
N ASN A 61 -8.50 2.18 -14.44
CA ASN A 61 -8.86 3.43 -13.78
C ASN A 61 -10.39 3.62 -13.71
N LYS A 62 -11.11 3.24 -14.77
CA LYS A 62 -12.58 3.30 -14.81
C LYS A 62 -13.22 2.40 -13.74
N VAL A 63 -12.74 1.17 -13.60
CA VAL A 63 -13.23 0.25 -12.55
C VAL A 63 -12.93 0.81 -11.16
N LEU A 64 -11.73 1.34 -10.93
CA LEU A 64 -11.35 1.96 -9.66
C LEU A 64 -12.25 3.15 -9.32
N LEU A 65 -12.48 4.06 -10.27
CA LEU A 65 -13.36 5.22 -10.07
C LEU A 65 -14.81 4.83 -9.78
N ASN A 66 -15.31 3.77 -10.44
CA ASN A 66 -16.63 3.23 -10.15
C ASN A 66 -16.71 2.69 -8.71
N ALA A 67 -15.71 1.92 -8.27
CA ALA A 67 -15.65 1.41 -6.91
C ALA A 67 -15.63 2.56 -5.88
N ILE A 68 -14.81 3.58 -6.12
CA ILE A 68 -14.75 4.79 -5.27
C ILE A 68 -16.12 5.47 -5.21
N SER A 69 -16.80 5.63 -6.35
CA SER A 69 -18.12 6.24 -6.42
C SER A 69 -19.16 5.48 -5.57
N VAL A 70 -19.20 4.15 -5.69
CA VAL A 70 -20.09 3.28 -4.90
C VAL A 70 -19.79 3.42 -3.40
N ILE A 71 -18.53 3.37 -3.01
CA ILE A 71 -18.12 3.50 -1.60
C ILE A 71 -18.50 4.89 -1.06
N ASN A 72 -18.28 5.95 -1.83
CA ASN A 72 -18.65 7.30 -1.43
C ASN A 72 -20.16 7.46 -1.25
N PHE A 73 -20.95 6.86 -2.15
CA PHE A 73 -22.41 6.81 -2.01
C PHE A 73 -22.83 6.11 -0.72
N ILE A 74 -22.26 4.94 -0.42
CA ILE A 74 -22.53 4.19 0.82
C ILE A 74 -22.18 5.05 2.05
N LYS A 75 -20.98 5.65 2.07
CA LYS A 75 -20.51 6.47 3.19
C LYS A 75 -21.27 7.78 3.36
N SER A 76 -21.94 8.29 2.32
CA SER A 76 -22.71 9.55 2.39
C SER A 76 -23.94 9.47 3.30
N LYS A 77 -24.38 8.26 3.67
CA LYS A 77 -25.55 8.03 4.53
C LYS A 77 -25.18 7.10 5.69
N SER A 78 -25.48 7.51 6.92
CA SER A 78 -25.17 6.74 8.13
C SER A 78 -25.81 5.35 8.14
N LEU A 79 -27.06 5.24 7.67
CA LEU A 79 -27.76 3.96 7.58
C LEU A 79 -27.08 3.01 6.58
N ASN A 80 -26.75 3.49 5.38
CA ASN A 80 -26.09 2.68 4.35
C ASN A 80 -24.72 2.19 4.84
N SER A 81 -23.95 3.06 5.49
CA SER A 81 -22.66 2.69 6.09
C SER A 81 -22.82 1.57 7.13
N ARG A 82 -23.80 1.69 8.04
CA ARG A 82 -24.09 0.65 9.04
C ARG A 82 -24.52 -0.68 8.41
N LEU A 83 -25.42 -0.64 7.42
CA LEU A 83 -25.86 -1.83 6.70
C LEU A 83 -24.71 -2.49 5.95
N PHE A 84 -23.88 -1.71 5.28
CA PHE A 84 -22.70 -2.21 4.58
C PHE A 84 -21.72 -2.88 5.54
N THR A 85 -21.46 -2.30 6.72
CA THR A 85 -20.64 -2.95 7.75
C THR A 85 -21.22 -4.29 8.19
N ILE A 86 -22.53 -4.38 8.40
CA ILE A 86 -23.20 -5.65 8.76
C ILE A 86 -22.99 -6.68 7.65
N LEU A 87 -23.27 -6.31 6.40
CA LEU A 87 -23.06 -7.18 5.24
C LEU A 87 -21.60 -7.66 5.12
N CYS A 88 -20.62 -6.75 5.32
CA CYS A 88 -19.21 -7.13 5.32
C CYS A 88 -18.85 -8.12 6.43
N ASN A 89 -19.42 -7.96 7.61
CA ASN A 89 -19.18 -8.87 8.74
C ASN A 89 -19.84 -10.24 8.51
N GLU A 90 -21.02 -10.29 7.89
CA GLU A 90 -21.70 -11.53 7.53
C GLU A 90 -20.99 -12.28 6.41
N MET A 91 -20.49 -11.56 5.39
CA MET A 91 -19.63 -12.10 4.33
C MET A 91 -18.25 -12.55 4.86
N GLY A 92 -17.87 -12.13 6.07
CA GLY A 92 -16.64 -12.51 6.76
C GLY A 92 -16.79 -13.69 7.71
N SER A 93 -17.81 -14.55 7.55
CA SER A 93 -17.88 -15.84 8.25
C SER A 93 -17.35 -16.98 7.36
N ASP A 94 -16.37 -17.70 7.89
CA ASP A 94 -15.57 -18.82 7.34
C ASP A 94 -14.30 -18.48 6.51
N HIS A 95 -13.28 -17.88 7.15
CA HIS A 95 -11.91 -18.42 7.30
C HIS A 95 -11.00 -17.50 8.12
#